data_AF-A0AAX0H925-F1
#
_entry.id   AF-A0AAX0H925-F1
#
_cell.length_a   1.000
_cell.length_b   1.000
_cell.length_c   1.000
_cell.angle_alpha   90.00
_cell.angle_beta   90.00
_cell.angle_gamma   90.00
#
_symmetry.space_group_name_H-M   'P 1'
#
loop_
_entity.id
_entity.type
_entity.pdbx_description
1 polymer ?
#
loop_
_entity_poly.entity_id
_entity_poly.type
_entity_poly.pdbx_seq_one_letter_code
_entity_poly.pdbx_strand_id
1 'polypeptide(L)'
;MENRKLIIGYYGIEWDIKVPGYDEDKADVLKIIKPITSVMDGKIVEVFDILTPHKEDIDDAKEYKEFYEICDFEVPQTNHKFTGTFIDALEYIKDTFNQVSKTV
;
A
#
# COMPACT_ATOMS: atom_id res chain seq x y z
N MET A 1 14.91 -11.60 13.07
CA MET A 1 14.89 -10.43 12.18
C MET A 1 13.53 -9.77 12.35
N GLU A 2 13.48 -8.46 12.54
CA GLU A 2 12.22 -7.71 12.59
C GLU A 2 11.74 -7.44 11.16
N ASN A 3 10.41 -7.43 10.95
CA ASN A 3 9.82 -7.09 9.67
C ASN A 3 9.98 -5.59 9.40
N ARG A 4 9.97 -5.19 8.13
CA ARG A 4 9.90 -3.76 7.79
C ARG A 4 8.55 -3.19 8.22
N LYS A 5 8.57 -1.96 8.71
CA LYS A 5 7.36 -1.24 9.10
C LYS A 5 6.90 -0.34 7.97
N LEU A 6 5.60 -0.36 7.67
CA LEU A 6 4.95 0.53 6.72
C LEU A 6 3.68 1.13 7.33
N ILE A 7 3.34 2.33 6.87
CA ILE A 7 2.16 3.08 7.28
C ILE A 7 1.18 3.07 6.11
N ILE A 8 -0.08 2.78 6.39
CA ILE A 8 -1.18 2.94 5.43
C ILE A 8 -1.90 4.25 5.75
N GLY A 9 -1.87 5.20 4.81
CA GLY A 9 -2.54 6.49 4.93
C GLY A 9 -3.82 6.56 4.08
N TYR A 10 -4.82 7.29 4.59
CA TYR A 10 -6.04 7.64 3.87
C TYR A 10 -6.26 9.15 3.90
N TYR A 11 -6.58 9.74 2.73
CA TYR A 11 -6.77 11.18 2.53
C TYR A 11 -8.03 11.48 1.69
N GLY A 12 -9.13 10.80 2.02
CA GLY A 12 -10.38 10.86 1.24
C GLY A 12 -10.48 9.67 0.29
N ILE A 13 -10.38 9.90 -1.02
CA ILE A 13 -10.31 8.83 -2.03
C ILE A 13 -8.86 8.37 -2.30
N GLU A 14 -7.90 9.14 -1.80
CA GLU A 14 -6.46 8.88 -1.96
C GLU A 14 -5.94 8.03 -0.80
N TRP A 15 -5.02 7.13 -1.11
CA TRP A 15 -4.37 6.28 -0.12
C TRP A 15 -2.92 6.01 -0.49
N ASP A 16 -2.12 5.70 0.53
CA ASP A 16 -0.74 5.30 0.37
C ASP A 16 -0.34 4.16 1.30
N ILE A 17 0.74 3.45 0.93
CA ILE A 17 1.49 2.53 1.79
C ILE A 17 2.93 3.03 1.75
N LYS A 18 3.49 3.54 2.86
CA LYS A 18 4.83 4.17 2.87
C LYS A 18 5.71 3.69 4.02
N VAL A 19 7.02 3.63 3.79
CA VAL A 19 8.01 3.45 4.86
C VAL A 19 8.06 4.72 5.74
N PRO A 20 8.12 4.62 7.07
CA PRO A 20 8.24 5.79 7.94
C PRO A 20 9.47 6.64 7.61
N GLY A 21 9.28 7.96 7.50
CA GLY A 21 10.38 8.89 7.20
C GLY A 21 10.89 8.83 5.76
N TYR A 22 10.14 8.21 4.85
CA TYR A 22 10.40 8.25 3.42
C TYR A 22 10.33 9.70 2.90
N ASP A 23 11.34 10.08 2.12
CA ASP A 23 11.52 11.39 1.52
C ASP A 23 11.33 11.24 0.00
N GLU A 24 10.23 11.77 -0.51
CA GLU A 24 9.77 11.62 -1.90
C GLU A 24 10.80 12.17 -2.90
N ASP A 25 11.65 13.11 -2.47
CA ASP A 25 12.73 13.71 -3.28
C ASP A 25 13.94 12.77 -3.47
N LYS A 26 13.97 11.60 -2.79
CA LYS A 26 15.07 10.63 -2.85
C LYS A 26 14.76 9.35 -3.62
N ALA A 27 13.58 9.23 -4.22
CA ALA A 27 13.13 7.99 -4.85
C ALA A 27 12.86 8.15 -6.35
N ASP A 28 13.16 7.09 -7.11
CA ASP A 28 12.83 7.02 -8.52
C ASP A 28 11.33 6.74 -8.68
N VAL A 29 10.57 7.73 -9.15
CA VAL A 29 9.12 7.59 -9.40
C VAL A 29 8.89 6.77 -10.67
N LEU A 30 8.44 5.52 -10.52
CA LEU A 30 7.93 4.74 -11.63
C LEU A 30 6.51 5.21 -11.95
N LYS A 31 6.39 6.27 -12.77
CA LYS A 31 5.11 6.75 -13.33
C LYS A 31 4.59 5.80 -14.41
N ILE A 32 4.25 4.57 -14.06
CA ILE A 32 3.63 3.66 -15.02
C ILE A 32 2.49 2.91 -14.33
N ILE A 33 1.28 3.38 -14.63
CA ILE A 33 -0.01 2.72 -14.38
C ILE A 33 -0.36 2.60 -12.89
N LYS A 34 -1.61 2.91 -12.56
CA LYS A 34 -2.15 2.87 -11.19
C LYS A 34 -2.13 1.42 -10.65
N PRO A 35 -1.71 1.17 -9.40
CA PRO A 35 -1.15 2.12 -8.43
C PRO A 35 0.33 2.46 -8.71
N ILE A 36 0.72 3.71 -8.42
CA ILE A 36 2.11 4.15 -8.53
C ILE A 36 2.92 3.44 -7.46
N THR A 37 3.88 2.61 -7.88
CA THR A 37 4.75 1.85 -6.98
C THR A 37 6.18 2.33 -7.08
N SER A 38 6.76 2.80 -5.97
CA SER A 38 8.16 3.22 -5.89
C SER A 38 8.99 2.12 -5.22
N VAL A 39 10.15 1.81 -5.80
CA VAL A 39 11.06 0.74 -5.35
C VAL A 39 12.45 1.32 -5.10
N MET A 40 13.06 0.98 -3.97
CA MET A 40 14.44 1.32 -3.63
C MET A 40 15.16 0.06 -3.15
N ASP A 41 16.35 -0.22 -3.68
CA ASP A 41 17.14 -1.42 -3.38
C ASP A 41 16.35 -2.75 -3.52
N GLY A 42 15.47 -2.82 -4.52
CA GLY A 42 14.63 -4.00 -4.78
C GLY A 42 13.49 -4.20 -3.77
N LYS A 43 13.16 -3.17 -2.99
CA LYS A 43 12.06 -3.18 -2.02
C LYS A 43 11.06 -2.08 -2.31
N ILE A 44 9.77 -2.39 -2.18
CA ILE A 44 8.72 -1.39 -2.25
C ILE A 44 8.89 -0.43 -1.07
N VAL A 45 8.95 0.87 -1.38
CA VAL A 45 9.06 1.97 -0.40
C VAL A 45 7.79 2.80 -0.35
N GLU A 46 7.01 2.80 -1.44
CA GLU A 46 5.75 3.50 -1.55
C GLU A 46 4.82 2.77 -2.53
N VAL A 47 3.54 2.71 -2.19
CA VAL A 47 2.43 2.45 -3.13
C VAL A 47 1.42 3.58 -2.96
N PHE A 48 0.98 4.20 -4.05
CA PHE A 48 0.04 5.32 -4.01
C PHE A 48 -1.02 5.21 -5.11
N ASP A 49 -2.28 5.50 -4.77
CA ASP A 49 -3.36 5.67 -5.73
C ASP A 49 -4.45 6.63 -5.22
N ILE A 50 -5.29 7.09 -6.15
CA ILE A 50 -6.41 8.01 -5.92
C ILE A 50 -7.78 7.35 -6.17
N LEU A 51 -7.86 6.02 -6.15
CA LEU A 51 -9.08 5.22 -6.30
C LEU A 51 -9.02 3.94 -5.44
N THR A 52 -10.19 3.36 -5.13
CA THR A 52 -10.26 2.03 -4.50
C THR A 52 -9.49 1.01 -5.33
N PRO A 53 -8.61 0.18 -4.73
CA PRO A 53 -7.88 -0.86 -5.47
C PRO A 53 -8.85 -1.78 -6.21
N HIS A 54 -8.66 -1.96 -7.52
CA HIS A 54 -9.44 -2.91 -8.30
C HIS A 54 -8.89 -4.32 -8.18
N LYS A 55 -9.75 -5.31 -8.40
CA LYS A 55 -9.34 -6.72 -8.38
C LYS A 55 -8.25 -7.03 -9.42
N GLU A 56 -8.35 -6.41 -10.60
CA GLU A 56 -7.37 -6.57 -11.69
C GLU A 56 -5.99 -6.07 -11.24
N ASP A 57 -5.91 -4.86 -10.66
CA ASP A 57 -4.64 -4.31 -10.15
C ASP A 57 -3.99 -5.18 -9.06
N ILE A 58 -4.82 -5.76 -8.16
CA ILE A 58 -4.33 -6.69 -7.12
C ILE A 58 -3.87 -8.02 -7.72
N ASP A 59 -4.55 -8.50 -8.76
CA ASP A 59 -4.15 -9.73 -9.45
C ASP A 59 -2.86 -9.51 -10.25
N ASP A 60 -2.67 -8.35 -10.89
CA ASP A 60 -1.42 -7.97 -11.57
C ASP A 60 -0.25 -7.83 -10.58
N ALA A 61 -0.49 -7.27 -9.39
CA ALA A 61 0.52 -7.16 -8.33
C ALA A 61 1.12 -8.51 -7.91
N LYS A 62 0.37 -9.62 -8.06
CA LYS A 62 0.85 -10.98 -7.75
C LYS A 62 1.90 -11.49 -8.73
N GLU A 63 2.11 -10.84 -9.87
CA GLU A 63 3.19 -11.21 -10.79
C GLU A 63 4.57 -10.74 -10.29
N TYR A 64 4.59 -9.82 -9.30
CA TYR A 64 5.79 -9.19 -8.78
C TYR A 64 6.18 -9.76 -7.41
N LYS A 65 7.39 -10.31 -7.31
CA LYS A 65 7.90 -10.94 -6.07
C LYS A 65 7.96 -9.97 -4.88
N GLU A 66 8.15 -8.69 -5.16
CA GLU A 66 8.30 -7.63 -4.16
C GLU A 66 7.01 -7.44 -3.34
N PHE A 67 5.84 -7.71 -3.94
CA PHE A 67 4.56 -7.62 -3.25
C PHE A 67 4.33 -8.73 -2.21
N TYR A 68 5.12 -9.80 -2.26
CA TYR A 68 5.09 -10.90 -1.29
C TYR A 68 6.00 -10.69 -0.07
N GLU A 69 6.67 -9.53 0.04
CA GLU A 69 7.45 -9.22 1.25
C GLU A 69 6.53 -9.09 2.47
N ILE A 70 6.84 -9.87 3.52
CA ILE A 70 6.13 -9.79 4.79
C ILE A 70 6.60 -8.56 5.56
N CYS A 71 5.65 -7.66 5.86
CA CYS A 71 5.86 -6.40 6.55
C CYS A 71 4.87 -6.24 7.71
N ASP A 72 5.21 -5.34 8.64
CA ASP A 72 4.30 -4.87 9.69
C ASP A 72 3.65 -3.57 9.22
N PHE A 73 2.32 -3.58 9.09
CA PHE A 73 1.52 -2.44 8.65
C PHE A 73 0.82 -1.78 9.83
N GLU A 74 0.86 -0.45 9.85
CA GLU A 74 0.15 0.38 10.80
C GLU A 74 -0.81 1.32 10.07
N VAL A 75 -2.03 1.44 10.58
CA VAL A 75 -3.08 2.32 10.06
C VAL A 75 -3.42 3.33 11.16
N PRO A 76 -2.71 4.48 11.23
CA PRO A 76 -2.83 5.42 12.34
C PRO A 76 -4.25 5.94 12.57
N GLN A 77 -5.02 6.12 11.49
CA GLN A 77 -6.39 6.66 11.52
C GLN A 77 -7.36 5.75 12.29
N THR A 78 -7.11 4.44 12.32
CA THR A 78 -7.96 3.44 12.98
C THR A 78 -7.27 2.75 14.16
N ASN A 79 -6.02 3.11 14.45
CA ASN A 79 -5.14 2.41 15.40
C ASN A 79 -5.05 0.90 15.13
N HIS A 80 -5.24 0.49 13.86
CA HIS A 80 -5.17 -0.90 13.44
C HIS A 80 -3.74 -1.25 13.05
N LYS A 81 -3.31 -2.47 13.37
CA LYS A 81 -1.99 -2.99 13.04
C LYS A 81 -2.11 -4.46 12.63
N PHE A 82 -1.37 -4.86 11.61
CA PHE A 82 -1.31 -6.25 11.17
C PHE A 82 0.04 -6.56 10.52
N THR A 83 0.38 -7.84 10.49
CA THR A 83 1.54 -8.35 9.74
C THR A 83 1.01 -9.10 8.53
N GLY A 84 1.55 -8.82 7.35
CA GLY A 84 1.11 -9.42 6.10
C GLY A 84 2.00 -9.04 4.93
N THR A 85 1.54 -9.30 3.72
CA THR A 85 2.17 -8.90 2.46
C THR A 85 1.59 -7.58 1.95
N PHE A 86 2.17 -7.00 0.89
CA PHE A 86 1.55 -5.86 0.22
C PHE A 86 0.21 -6.24 -0.42
N ILE A 87 0.02 -7.50 -0.86
CA ILE A 87 -1.27 -8.00 -1.35
C ILE A 87 -2.34 -7.94 -0.25
N ASP A 88 -2.00 -8.37 0.97
CA ASP A 88 -2.91 -8.30 2.12
C ASP A 88 -3.27 -6.85 2.45
N ALA A 89 -2.30 -5.94 2.35
CA ALA A 89 -2.54 -4.51 2.54
C ALA A 89 -3.45 -3.91 1.47
N LEU A 90 -3.30 -4.29 0.19
CA LEU A 90 -4.18 -3.83 -0.89
C LEU A 90 -5.62 -4.34 -0.72
N GLU A 91 -5.80 -5.61 -0.34
CA GLU A 91 -7.14 -6.16 -0.04
C GLU A 91 -7.76 -5.47 1.18
N TYR A 92 -6.97 -5.18 2.23
CA TYR A 92 -7.43 -4.40 3.38
C TYR A 92 -7.93 -3.00 2.98
N ILE A 93 -7.20 -2.29 2.12
CA ILE A 93 -7.57 -0.96 1.63
C ILE A 93 -8.87 -1.03 0.82
N LYS A 94 -8.96 -1.98 -0.12
CA LYS A 94 -10.16 -2.23 -0.91
C LYS A 94 -11.38 -2.54 -0.04
N ASP A 95 -11.23 -3.41 0.96
CA ASP A 95 -12.31 -3.73 1.88
C ASP A 95 -12.72 -2.53 2.73
N THR A 96 -11.78 -1.69 3.14
CA THR A 96 -12.05 -0.44 3.88
C THR A 96 -12.94 0.49 3.06
N PHE A 97 -12.61 0.75 1.79
CA PHE A 97 -13.46 1.57 0.91
C PHE A 97 -14.83 0.94 0.64
N ASN A 98 -14.90 -0.38 0.51
CA ASN A 98 -16.17 -1.11 0.32
C ASN A 98 -17.07 -1.09 1.57
N GLN A 99 -16.51 -0.94 2.76
CA GLN A 99 -17.29 -0.76 3.99
C GLN A 99 -17.80 0.67 4.12
N VAL A 100 -16.98 1.66 3.77
CA VAL A 100 -17.40 3.08 3.75
C VAL A 100 -18.57 3.28 2.80
N SER A 101 -18.52 2.73 1.58
CA SER A 101 -19.60 2.88 0.59
C SER A 101 -20.94 2.25 0.99
N LYS A 102 -20.94 1.25 1.88
CA LYS A 102 -22.17 0.62 2.41
C LYS A 102 -22.86 1.42 3.51
N THR A 103 -22.17 2.43 4.06
CA THR A 103 -22.64 3.20 5.22
C THR A 103 -23.26 4.55 4.80
N VAL A 104 -23.32 4.83 3.49
CA VAL A 104 -23.84 6.09 2.90
C VAL A 104 -25.16 5.86 2.18
#